data_AF-A0A401LPG1-F1
#
_entry.id   AF-A0A401LPG1-F1
#
_cell.length_a   1.000
_cell.length_b   1.000
_cell.length_c   1.000
_cell.angle_alpha   90.00
_cell.angle_beta   90.00
_cell.angle_gamma   90.00
#
_symmetry.space_group_name_H-M   'P 1'
#
loop_
_entity.id
_entity.type
_entity.pdbx_description
1 polymer ?
#
loop_
_entity_poly.entity_id
_entity_poly.type
_entity_poly.pdbx_seq_one_letter_code
_entity_poly.pdbx_strand_id
1 'polypeptide(L)'
;MMKKISLWVLLLFFLNATNNAQQFWKIDSLGNSITWQVREGEAHSDHIEMAGKRLATVLRYGVNKEGAFKLNKGLVWPMLRTIPNNTHGNVIRRFDWNPLDAVTVNGNSIREQVKTVTLNGTMEVISQISLGNNSSLSLRRTYFPSVDSPSLVEIYEFTLKSATKPLNVLIAFTRPLITEFADNLNLKHPLLPTISPYPTM
;
A
#
# COMPACT_ATOMS: atom_id res chain seq x y z
N MET A 1 25.32 54.21 -11.96
CA MET A 1 23.93 53.88 -12.38
C MET A 1 23.74 52.40 -12.70
N MET A 2 24.67 51.73 -13.41
CA MET A 2 24.55 50.32 -13.83
C MET A 2 24.42 49.27 -12.71
N LYS A 3 25.09 49.46 -11.56
CA LYS A 3 24.97 48.55 -10.40
C LYS A 3 23.58 48.51 -9.77
N LYS A 4 22.84 49.62 -9.81
CA LYS A 4 21.46 49.68 -9.27
C LYS A 4 20.49 48.93 -10.20
N ILE A 5 20.66 49.06 -11.52
CA ILE A 5 19.84 48.34 -12.52
C ILE A 5 20.07 46.83 -12.42
N SER A 6 21.32 46.39 -12.26
CA SER A 6 21.63 44.96 -12.05
C SER A 6 20.99 44.40 -10.78
N LEU A 7 20.92 45.19 -9.70
CA LEU A 7 20.25 44.79 -8.45
C LEU A 7 18.73 44.64 -8.62
N TRP A 8 18.09 45.54 -9.38
CA TRP A 8 16.66 45.46 -9.69
C TRP A 8 16.30 44.28 -10.59
N VAL A 9 17.14 43.96 -11.58
CA VAL A 9 16.96 42.78 -12.44
C VAL A 9 17.11 41.48 -11.63
N LEU A 10 18.08 41.42 -10.71
CA LEU A 10 18.26 40.29 -9.82
C LEU A 10 17.05 40.10 -8.88
N LEU A 11 16.52 41.21 -8.32
CA LEU A 11 15.35 41.19 -7.43
C LEU A 11 14.06 40.74 -8.16
N LEU A 12 13.87 41.16 -9.42
CA LEU A 12 12.76 40.69 -10.28
C LEU A 12 12.87 39.21 -10.64
N PHE A 13 14.09 38.65 -10.69
CA PHE A 13 14.31 37.22 -10.91
C PHE A 13 13.86 36.37 -9.71
N PHE A 14 14.06 36.86 -8.48
CA PHE A 14 13.62 36.17 -7.26
C PHE A 14 12.11 36.28 -6.98
N LEU A 15 11.46 37.36 -7.44
CA LEU A 15 10.01 37.56 -7.27
C LEU A 15 9.14 36.58 -8.08
N ASN A 16 9.69 35.94 -9.11
CA ASN A 16 8.96 35.00 -9.98
C ASN A 16 9.16 33.52 -9.61
N ALA A 17 9.94 33.21 -8.57
CA ALA A 17 10.13 31.84 -8.11
C ALA A 17 8.95 31.42 -7.21
N THR A 18 7.78 31.15 -7.80
CA THR A 18 6.69 30.48 -7.08
C THR A 18 7.00 28.98 -7.01
N ASN A 19 7.68 28.56 -5.95
CA ASN A 19 7.76 27.16 -5.57
C ASN A 19 6.39 26.70 -5.07
N ASN A 20 5.51 26.29 -5.97
CA ASN A 20 4.30 25.59 -5.58
C ASN A 20 4.69 24.18 -5.14
N ALA A 21 4.58 23.91 -3.85
CA ALA A 21 4.72 22.55 -3.33
C ALA A 21 3.69 21.64 -4.03
N GLN A 22 4.13 20.46 -4.47
CA GLN A 22 3.23 19.49 -5.11
C GLN A 22 2.20 19.01 -4.09
N GLN A 23 0.93 19.30 -4.35
CA GLN A 23 -0.19 18.86 -3.51
C GLN A 23 -0.69 17.50 -3.98
N PHE A 24 -0.46 16.47 -3.17
CA PHE A 24 -0.98 15.12 -3.41
C PHE A 24 -2.36 14.90 -2.77
N TRP A 25 -2.54 15.41 -1.56
CA TRP A 25 -3.73 15.17 -0.74
C TRP A 25 -4.81 16.24 -0.94
N LYS A 26 -6.07 15.82 -0.99
CA LYS A 26 -7.23 16.70 -0.92
C LYS A 26 -8.09 16.30 0.27
N ILE A 27 -8.57 17.28 1.02
CA ILE A 27 -9.59 17.05 2.06
C ILE A 27 -10.91 16.77 1.33
N ASP A 28 -11.54 15.66 1.68
CA ASP A 28 -12.82 15.27 1.09
C ASP A 28 -13.97 16.14 1.63
N SER A 29 -15.09 16.20 0.92
CA SER A 29 -16.19 17.16 1.18
C SER A 29 -16.79 17.10 2.59
N LEU A 30 -16.74 15.93 3.24
CA LEU A 30 -17.22 15.73 4.61
C LEU A 30 -16.18 16.12 5.68
N GLY A 31 -14.94 16.40 5.31
CA GLY A 31 -13.87 16.86 6.20
C GLY A 31 -13.25 15.79 7.11
N ASN A 32 -13.67 14.53 7.02
CA ASN A 32 -13.21 13.43 7.87
C ASN A 32 -12.20 12.49 7.17
N SER A 33 -11.82 12.80 5.93
CA SER A 33 -10.82 12.03 5.18
C SER A 33 -9.99 12.92 4.27
N ILE A 34 -8.81 12.41 3.93
CA ILE A 34 -7.96 12.95 2.87
C ILE A 34 -7.73 11.89 1.81
N THR A 35 -7.81 12.30 0.55
CA THR A 35 -7.61 11.41 -0.59
C THR A 35 -6.54 11.95 -1.53
N TRP A 36 -5.56 11.11 -1.83
CA TRP A 36 -4.65 11.30 -2.94
C TRP A 36 -5.21 10.62 -4.19
N GLN A 37 -5.51 11.44 -5.20
CA GLN A 37 -5.94 11.01 -6.53
C GLN A 37 -4.69 10.83 -7.41
N VAL A 38 -4.29 9.58 -7.63
CA VAL A 38 -3.03 9.23 -8.28
C VAL A 38 -3.15 9.43 -9.79
N ARG A 39 -2.27 10.28 -10.34
CA ARG A 39 -2.17 10.50 -11.77
C ARG A 39 -1.20 9.51 -12.41
N GLU A 40 -1.38 9.23 -13.70
CA GLU A 40 -0.46 8.38 -14.44
C GLU A 40 0.97 8.95 -14.41
N GLY A 41 1.95 8.11 -14.11
CA GLY A 41 3.35 8.49 -13.95
C GLY A 41 3.69 9.26 -12.66
N GLU A 42 2.69 9.59 -11.82
CA GLU A 42 2.92 10.26 -10.54
C GLU A 42 3.52 9.29 -9.54
N ALA A 43 4.65 9.69 -8.93
CA ALA A 43 5.32 8.93 -7.90
C ALA A 43 5.43 9.75 -6.62
N HIS A 44 5.01 9.16 -5.51
CA HIS A 44 5.09 9.75 -4.19
C HIS A 44 5.12 8.66 -3.14
N SER A 45 5.78 8.93 -2.02
CA SER A 45 5.88 8.02 -0.89
C SER A 45 5.70 8.81 0.39
N ASP A 46 5.02 8.20 1.34
CA ASP A 46 4.69 8.79 2.63
C ASP A 46 4.59 7.68 3.69
N HIS A 47 4.22 8.05 4.91
CA HIS A 47 3.86 7.10 5.94
C HIS A 47 2.70 7.61 6.78
N ILE A 48 1.95 6.66 7.34
CA ILE A 48 0.91 6.95 8.32
C ILE A 48 1.14 6.09 9.56
N GLU A 49 1.00 6.71 10.72
CA GLU A 49 1.03 6.04 12.00
C GLU A 49 -0.41 5.88 12.51
N MET A 50 -0.75 4.66 12.91
CA MET A 50 -2.07 4.33 13.45
C MET A 50 -1.91 3.46 14.68
N ALA A 51 -2.80 3.59 15.66
CA ALA A 51 -2.72 2.83 16.90
C ALA A 51 -4.05 2.20 17.28
N GLY A 52 -4.00 0.92 17.64
CA GLY A 52 -4.99 0.27 18.48
C GLY A 52 -4.49 0.15 19.92
N LYS A 53 -5.27 -0.47 20.80
CA LYS A 53 -4.91 -0.60 22.24
C LYS A 53 -3.69 -1.48 22.48
N ARG A 54 -3.47 -2.51 21.67
CA ARG A 54 -2.42 -3.53 21.89
C ARG A 54 -1.33 -3.56 20.83
N LEU A 55 -1.56 -2.89 19.69
CA LEU A 55 -0.63 -2.81 18.57
C LEU A 55 -0.74 -1.42 17.92
N ALA A 56 0.41 -0.82 17.61
CA ALA A 56 0.49 0.32 16.73
C ALA A 56 1.19 -0.10 15.43
N THR A 57 0.90 0.61 14.35
CA THR A 57 1.47 0.36 13.04
C THR A 57 1.98 1.64 12.42
N VAL A 58 3.13 1.55 11.75
CA VAL A 58 3.65 2.56 10.84
C VAL A 58 3.62 1.95 9.45
N LEU A 59 2.68 2.39 8.63
CA LEU A 59 2.58 1.98 7.24
C LEU A 59 3.39 2.96 6.41
N ARG A 60 4.51 2.52 5.85
CA ARG A 60 5.30 3.31 4.89
C ARG A 60 4.89 2.89 3.51
N TYR A 61 4.24 3.78 2.79
CA TYR A 61 3.58 3.45 1.54
C TYR A 61 4.00 4.38 0.42
N GLY A 62 3.70 4.00 -0.80
CA GLY A 62 3.90 4.86 -1.95
C GLY A 62 3.35 4.28 -3.22
N VAL A 63 3.32 5.11 -4.25
CA VAL A 63 3.09 4.69 -5.63
C VAL A 63 4.35 5.04 -6.42
N ASN A 64 4.86 4.07 -7.18
CA ASN A 64 6.00 4.30 -8.07
C ASN A 64 5.54 4.86 -9.44
N LYS A 65 6.50 5.22 -10.29
CA LYS A 65 6.21 5.78 -11.62
C LYS A 65 5.41 4.83 -12.51
N GLU A 66 5.51 3.53 -12.26
CA GLU A 66 4.77 2.48 -12.96
C GLU A 66 3.33 2.31 -12.43
N GLY A 67 2.90 3.09 -11.44
CA GLY A 67 1.56 3.02 -10.85
C GLY A 67 1.36 1.88 -9.85
N ALA A 68 2.42 1.16 -9.46
CA ALA A 68 2.36 0.05 -8.51
C ALA A 68 2.40 0.55 -7.06
N PHE A 69 1.58 -0.08 -6.21
CA PHE A 69 1.55 0.19 -4.78
C PHE A 69 2.78 -0.45 -4.10
N LYS A 70 3.40 0.30 -3.18
CA LYS A 70 4.48 -0.16 -2.30
C LYS A 70 4.06 0.02 -0.86
N LEU A 71 4.36 -0.96 -0.02
CA LEU A 71 4.00 -0.95 1.39
C LEU A 71 5.00 -1.73 2.25
N ASN A 72 5.58 -1.06 3.24
CA ASN A 72 6.26 -1.65 4.39
C ASN A 72 5.37 -1.51 5.62
N LYS A 73 5.20 -2.60 6.36
CA LYS A 73 4.35 -2.68 7.55
C LYS A 73 5.22 -2.75 8.79
N GLY A 74 5.40 -1.64 9.50
CA GLY A 74 6.06 -1.61 10.79
C GLY A 74 5.07 -1.87 11.91
N LEU A 75 5.15 -3.01 12.59
CA LEU A 75 4.31 -3.36 13.74
C LEU A 75 5.05 -3.08 15.04
N VAL A 76 4.38 -2.39 15.96
CA VAL A 76 4.87 -1.93 17.26
C VAL A 76 3.96 -2.56 18.31
N TRP A 77 4.52 -3.26 19.31
CA TRP A 77 3.77 -3.78 20.46
C TRP A 77 4.11 -2.96 21.72
N PRO A 78 3.35 -1.89 22.04
CA PRO A 78 3.68 -1.01 23.16
C PRO A 78 3.67 -1.71 24.52
N MET A 79 2.92 -2.80 24.65
CA MET A 79 2.80 -3.60 25.87
C MET A 79 4.04 -4.47 26.14
N LEU A 80 4.91 -4.67 25.14
CA LEU A 80 6.11 -5.49 25.25
C LEU A 80 7.36 -4.58 25.30
N ARG A 81 7.46 -3.79 26.36
CA ARG A 81 8.64 -2.93 26.60
C ARG A 81 9.82 -3.74 27.11
N THR A 82 10.99 -3.49 26.55
CA THR A 82 12.28 -4.02 26.98
C THR A 82 13.07 -2.98 27.79
N ILE A 83 12.77 -1.68 27.63
CA ILE A 83 13.42 -0.59 28.35
C ILE A 83 12.35 0.31 29.01
N PRO A 84 12.35 0.48 30.35
CA PRO A 84 11.44 1.39 31.04
C PRO A 84 11.58 2.84 30.54
N ASN A 85 10.46 3.56 30.46
CA ASN A 85 10.39 4.99 30.10
C ASN A 85 11.07 5.40 28.77
N ASN A 86 11.15 4.47 27.80
CA ASN A 86 11.65 4.76 26.44
C ASN A 86 10.60 4.34 25.40
N THR A 87 10.15 5.28 24.58
CA THR A 87 9.11 5.06 23.55
C THR A 87 9.56 4.17 22.40
N HIS A 88 10.86 3.98 22.21
CA HIS A 88 11.43 3.08 21.21
C HIS A 88 11.86 1.73 21.82
N GLY A 89 11.78 1.60 23.15
CA GLY A 89 12.18 0.41 23.90
C GLY A 89 11.12 -0.69 23.89
N ASN A 90 10.47 -0.93 22.76
CA ASN A 90 9.40 -1.91 22.60
C ASN A 90 9.74 -2.92 21.49
N VAL A 91 9.05 -4.06 21.48
CA VAL A 91 9.17 -5.02 20.37
C VAL A 91 8.63 -4.39 19.08
N ILE A 92 9.44 -4.45 18.02
CA ILE A 92 9.11 -3.94 16.67
C ILE A 92 9.40 -5.05 15.65
N ARG A 93 8.49 -5.24 14.70
CA ARG A 93 8.70 -6.11 13.53
C ARG A 93 8.35 -5.35 12.26
N ARG A 94 9.09 -5.60 11.19
CA ARG A 94 8.84 -5.00 9.88
C ARG A 94 8.58 -6.10 8.86
N PHE A 95 7.57 -5.90 8.03
CA PHE A 95 7.19 -6.82 6.97
C PHE A 95 7.03 -6.05 5.66
N ASP A 96 7.78 -6.45 4.64
CA ASP A 96 7.67 -5.95 3.26
C ASP A 96 6.89 -6.91 2.34
N TRP A 97 6.30 -7.95 2.93
CA TRP A 97 5.60 -8.97 2.17
C TRP A 97 4.23 -8.48 1.68
N ASN A 98 4.00 -8.67 0.38
CA ASN A 98 2.75 -8.41 -0.31
C ASN A 98 2.04 -9.74 -0.65
N PRO A 99 0.87 -10.05 -0.05
CA PRO A 99 0.15 -11.30 -0.36
C PRO A 99 -0.34 -11.36 -1.82
N LEU A 100 -0.44 -10.21 -2.51
CA LEU A 100 -0.85 -10.16 -3.91
C LEU A 100 0.23 -10.65 -4.88
N ASP A 101 1.48 -10.79 -4.44
CA ASP A 101 2.53 -11.41 -5.25
C ASP A 101 2.23 -12.89 -5.54
N ALA A 102 1.40 -13.51 -4.69
CA ALA A 102 0.94 -14.90 -4.79
C ALA A 102 -0.43 -15.04 -5.51
N VAL A 103 -0.97 -13.94 -6.04
CA VAL A 103 -2.27 -13.92 -6.71
C VAL A 103 -2.08 -13.88 -8.22
N THR A 104 -2.81 -14.75 -8.92
CA THR A 104 -2.89 -14.73 -10.38
C THR A 104 -4.33 -14.60 -10.85
N VAL A 105 -4.50 -13.94 -11.99
CA VAL A 105 -5.78 -13.80 -12.68
C VAL A 105 -5.62 -14.35 -14.07
N ASN A 106 -6.43 -15.36 -14.42
CA ASN A 106 -6.28 -16.17 -15.63
C ASN A 106 -4.84 -16.70 -15.83
N GLY A 107 -4.19 -17.11 -14.73
CA GLY A 107 -2.82 -17.64 -14.73
C GLY A 107 -1.72 -16.58 -14.85
N ASN A 108 -2.06 -15.29 -14.98
CA ASN A 108 -1.07 -14.20 -15.07
C ASN A 108 -0.93 -13.48 -13.73
N SER A 109 0.29 -13.09 -13.38
CA SER A 109 0.54 -12.21 -12.23
C SER A 109 -0.21 -10.88 -12.41
N ILE A 110 -0.75 -10.36 -11.31
CA ILE A 110 -1.46 -9.09 -11.33
C ILE A 110 -0.49 -7.90 -11.31
N ARG A 111 -0.83 -6.84 -12.06
CA ARG A 111 -0.13 -5.56 -12.01
C ARG A 111 -1.14 -4.48 -11.65
N GLU A 112 -0.92 -3.85 -10.51
CA GLU A 112 -1.77 -2.78 -10.01
C GLU A 112 -1.46 -1.46 -10.73
N GLN A 113 -2.52 -0.68 -10.92
CA GLN A 113 -2.48 0.74 -11.26
C GLN A 113 -3.29 1.48 -10.20
N VAL A 114 -2.60 2.01 -9.18
CA VAL A 114 -3.25 2.72 -8.08
C VAL A 114 -3.99 3.94 -8.64
N LYS A 115 -5.24 4.10 -8.20
CA LYS A 115 -6.11 5.22 -8.56
C LYS A 115 -6.28 6.16 -7.39
N THR A 116 -6.49 5.62 -6.19
CA THR A 116 -6.61 6.43 -4.98
C THR A 116 -5.89 5.82 -3.80
N VAL A 117 -5.39 6.70 -2.94
CA VAL A 117 -5.03 6.38 -1.55
C VAL A 117 -5.84 7.31 -0.66
N THR A 118 -6.64 6.76 0.25
CA THR A 118 -7.52 7.51 1.14
C THR A 118 -7.18 7.19 2.59
N LEU A 119 -7.05 8.22 3.42
CA LEU A 119 -6.91 8.11 4.87
C LEU A 119 -8.19 8.64 5.53
N ASN A 120 -8.93 7.76 6.21
CA ASN A 120 -10.23 8.04 6.82
C ASN A 120 -10.37 7.42 8.23
N GLY A 121 -9.25 7.25 8.92
CA GLY A 121 -9.13 6.40 10.11
C GLY A 121 -8.63 4.98 9.79
N THR A 122 -8.69 4.59 8.51
CA THR A 122 -7.97 3.47 7.93
C THR A 122 -7.15 3.96 6.74
N MET A 123 -6.26 3.13 6.20
CA MET A 123 -5.69 3.35 4.87
C MET A 123 -6.45 2.50 3.85
N GLU A 124 -7.12 3.15 2.91
CA GLU A 124 -7.74 2.51 1.76
C GLU A 124 -6.94 2.80 0.49
N VAL A 125 -6.69 1.77 -0.31
CA VAL A 125 -6.01 1.87 -1.61
C VAL A 125 -6.88 1.23 -2.66
N ILE A 126 -7.30 2.01 -3.66
CA ILE A 126 -8.04 1.48 -4.81
C ILE A 126 -7.09 1.40 -5.99
N SER A 127 -6.89 0.20 -6.49
CA SER A 127 -6.10 -0.12 -7.68
C SER A 127 -6.99 -0.64 -8.80
N GLN A 128 -6.60 -0.39 -10.05
CA GLN A 128 -7.14 -1.06 -11.21
C GLN A 128 -6.11 -2.08 -11.74
N ILE A 129 -6.57 -3.28 -12.10
CA ILE A 129 -5.74 -4.32 -12.72
C ILE A 129 -6.30 -4.55 -14.11
N SER A 130 -5.49 -4.28 -15.14
CA SER A 130 -5.86 -4.53 -16.53
C SER A 130 -5.75 -6.03 -16.84
N LEU A 131 -6.78 -6.59 -17.46
CA LEU A 131 -6.84 -8.00 -17.86
C LEU A 131 -6.72 -8.18 -19.39
N GLY A 132 -6.52 -7.09 -20.13
CA GLY A 132 -6.63 -7.07 -21.59
C GLY A 132 -8.08 -7.08 -22.09
N ASN A 133 -8.28 -6.91 -23.40
CA ASN A 133 -9.60 -6.96 -24.06
C ASN A 133 -10.67 -6.05 -23.43
N ASN A 134 -10.29 -4.85 -22.99
CA ASN A 134 -11.14 -3.90 -22.26
C ASN A 134 -11.73 -4.43 -20.94
N SER A 135 -11.18 -5.51 -20.38
CA SER A 135 -11.55 -6.03 -19.07
C SER A 135 -10.60 -5.56 -17.98
N SER A 136 -11.15 -5.28 -16.82
CA SER A 136 -10.38 -4.90 -15.64
C SER A 136 -11.04 -5.33 -14.33
N LEU A 137 -10.19 -5.50 -13.32
CA LEU A 137 -10.57 -5.65 -11.93
C LEU A 137 -10.28 -4.36 -11.17
N SER A 138 -11.21 -3.98 -10.31
CA SER A 138 -10.93 -3.06 -9.20
C SER A 138 -10.47 -3.89 -8.02
N LEU A 139 -9.37 -3.48 -7.40
CA LEU A 139 -8.87 -4.03 -6.15
C LEU A 139 -8.93 -2.93 -5.10
N ARG A 140 -9.64 -3.17 -4.00
CA ARG A 140 -9.61 -2.33 -2.81
C ARG A 140 -8.80 -3.04 -1.73
N ARG A 141 -7.81 -2.35 -1.19
CA ARG A 141 -6.99 -2.80 -0.05
C ARG A 141 -7.32 -1.90 1.13
N THR A 142 -7.60 -2.47 2.29
CA THR A 142 -7.85 -1.70 3.51
C THR A 142 -6.93 -2.17 4.62
N TYR A 143 -6.21 -1.23 5.25
CA TYR A 143 -5.24 -1.48 6.31
C TYR A 143 -5.59 -0.67 7.56
N PHE A 144 -5.65 -1.35 8.71
CA PHE A 144 -5.83 -0.70 10.00
C PHE A 144 -5.43 -1.63 11.15
N PRO A 145 -4.86 -1.10 12.25
CA PRO A 145 -4.69 -1.90 13.46
C PRO A 145 -6.05 -2.23 14.06
N SER A 146 -6.19 -3.44 14.60
CA SER A 146 -7.37 -3.77 15.40
C SER A 146 -7.44 -2.86 16.62
N VAL A 147 -8.65 -2.38 16.95
CA VAL A 147 -8.88 -1.53 18.12
C VAL A 147 -8.46 -2.24 19.41
N ASP A 148 -8.78 -3.53 19.55
CA ASP A 148 -8.61 -4.28 20.81
C ASP A 148 -7.62 -5.44 20.73
N SER A 149 -7.41 -6.02 19.54
CA SER A 149 -6.52 -7.17 19.34
C SER A 149 -5.10 -6.72 18.97
N PRO A 150 -4.06 -7.52 19.29
CA PRO A 150 -2.68 -7.20 18.93
C PRO A 150 -2.38 -7.56 17.46
N SER A 151 -3.20 -7.06 16.51
CA SER A 151 -3.13 -7.42 15.09
C SER A 151 -3.27 -6.21 14.16
N LEU A 152 -2.57 -6.27 13.02
CA LEU A 152 -2.89 -5.47 11.83
C LEU A 152 -3.92 -6.24 11.00
N VAL A 153 -5.00 -5.56 10.59
CA VAL A 153 -6.00 -6.11 9.68
C VAL A 153 -5.69 -5.64 8.26
N GLU A 154 -5.71 -6.57 7.32
CA GLU A 154 -5.57 -6.32 5.88
C GLU A 154 -6.76 -6.95 5.18
N ILE A 155 -7.54 -6.15 4.45
CA ILE A 155 -8.70 -6.60 3.68
C ILE A 155 -8.41 -6.39 2.20
N TYR A 156 -8.72 -7.39 1.37
CA TYR A 156 -8.50 -7.39 -0.07
C TYR A 156 -9.81 -7.72 -0.79
N GLU A 157 -10.36 -6.75 -1.51
CA GLU A 157 -11.64 -6.90 -2.20
C GLU A 157 -11.47 -6.70 -3.70
N PHE A 158 -11.75 -7.75 -4.46
CA PHE A 158 -11.74 -7.71 -5.93
C PHE A 158 -13.17 -7.51 -6.44
N THR A 159 -13.38 -6.46 -7.25
CA THR A 159 -14.65 -6.17 -7.91
C THR A 159 -14.46 -6.14 -9.41
N LEU A 160 -15.30 -6.88 -10.14
CA LEU A 160 -15.30 -6.89 -11.60
C LEU A 160 -15.96 -5.62 -12.13
N LYS A 161 -15.27 -4.87 -13.00
CA LYS A 161 -15.81 -3.62 -13.56
C LYS A 161 -16.34 -3.80 -14.98
N SER A 162 -15.74 -4.67 -15.79
CA SER A 162 -16.16 -4.90 -17.18
C SER A 162 -15.68 -6.26 -17.66
N ALA A 163 -16.42 -7.34 -17.36
CA ALA A 163 -16.09 -8.66 -17.88
C ALA A 163 -17.08 -9.12 -18.91
N THR A 164 -16.53 -9.59 -20.03
CA THR A 164 -17.27 -10.26 -21.10
C THR A 164 -17.13 -11.79 -21.02
N LYS A 165 -16.32 -12.30 -20.09
CA LYS A 165 -16.02 -13.73 -19.90
C LYS A 165 -15.82 -14.08 -18.41
N PRO A 166 -16.00 -15.36 -18.01
CA PRO A 166 -15.66 -15.84 -16.68
C PRO A 166 -14.19 -15.55 -16.33
N LEU A 167 -13.94 -15.25 -15.06
CA LEU A 167 -12.62 -14.89 -14.55
C LEU A 167 -12.13 -15.92 -13.53
N ASN A 168 -10.93 -16.46 -13.72
CA ASN A 168 -10.31 -17.36 -12.75
C ASN A 168 -9.32 -16.58 -11.90
N VAL A 169 -9.60 -16.48 -10.60
CA VAL A 169 -8.70 -15.88 -9.60
C VAL A 169 -8.11 -17.01 -8.76
N LEU A 170 -6.79 -17.17 -8.82
CA LEU A 170 -6.06 -18.13 -8.01
C LEU A 170 -5.24 -17.38 -6.98
N ILE A 171 -5.43 -17.74 -5.71
CA ILE A 171 -4.69 -17.20 -4.58
C ILE A 171 -3.92 -18.38 -4.00
N ALA A 172 -2.59 -18.36 -4.09
CA ALA A 172 -1.79 -19.36 -3.40
C ALA A 172 -1.83 -19.07 -1.90
N PHE A 173 -2.43 -19.98 -1.13
CA PHE A 173 -2.42 -19.90 0.33
C PHE A 173 -0.99 -20.16 0.86
N THR A 174 -0.37 -19.15 1.45
CA THR A 174 0.85 -19.33 2.26
C THR A 174 0.50 -19.73 3.69
N ARG A 175 1.09 -20.84 4.16
CA ARG A 175 1.07 -21.29 5.57
C ARG A 175 2.02 -20.42 6.43
N PRO A 176 1.86 -20.38 7.77
CA PRO A 176 2.35 -19.31 8.63
C PRO A 176 3.87 -19.25 8.77
N LEU A 177 4.34 -18.11 9.28
CA LEU A 177 5.72 -17.87 9.69
C LEU A 177 6.19 -18.99 10.64
N ILE A 178 7.09 -19.85 10.17
CA ILE A 178 7.80 -20.82 11.01
C ILE A 178 8.95 -20.06 11.68
N THR A 179 8.93 -19.98 13.02
CA THR A 179 10.06 -19.46 13.81
C THR A 179 10.73 -20.64 14.49
N GLU A 180 11.83 -21.13 13.93
CA GLU A 180 12.67 -22.16 14.53
C GLU A 180 14.12 -21.64 14.68
N PHE A 181 14.81 -22.06 15.73
CA PHE A 181 16.27 -21.95 15.78
C PHE A 181 16.82 -23.08 14.91
N ALA A 182 17.18 -22.79 13.66
CA ALA A 182 17.71 -23.81 12.76
C ALA A 182 18.98 -23.31 12.07
N ASP A 183 20.06 -24.08 12.22
CA ASP A 183 21.30 -23.90 11.45
C ASP A 183 21.10 -24.22 9.95
N ASN A 184 20.02 -24.95 9.60
CA ASN A 184 19.59 -25.24 8.22
C ASN A 184 18.07 -25.48 8.14
N LEU A 185 17.30 -24.48 7.67
CA LEU A 185 15.86 -24.60 7.38
C LEU A 185 15.64 -25.10 5.94
N ASN A 186 15.14 -26.33 5.77
CA ASN A 186 14.81 -26.90 4.46
C ASN A 186 13.29 -26.93 4.23
N LEU A 187 12.78 -25.97 3.46
CA LEU A 187 11.37 -25.86 3.10
C LEU A 187 11.09 -26.61 1.78
N LYS A 188 10.54 -27.84 1.87
CA LYS A 188 10.03 -28.57 0.70
C LYS A 188 8.56 -28.21 0.48
N HIS A 189 8.23 -27.64 -0.68
CA HIS A 189 6.84 -27.30 -1.04
C HIS A 189 6.35 -28.18 -2.21
N PRO A 190 5.27 -28.97 -2.03
CA PRO A 190 4.58 -29.57 -3.17
C PRO A 190 3.79 -28.48 -3.92
N LEU A 191 3.86 -28.48 -5.25
CA LEU A 191 3.00 -27.66 -6.10
C LEU A 191 1.55 -28.08 -5.86
N LEU A 192 0.67 -27.14 -5.48
CA LEU A 192 -0.75 -27.44 -5.30
C LEU A 192 -1.38 -27.79 -6.65
N PRO A 193 -2.20 -28.86 -6.74
CA PRO A 193 -2.97 -29.13 -7.94
C PRO A 193 -3.99 -28.01 -8.17
N THR A 194 -4.02 -27.46 -9.39
CA THR A 194 -5.00 -26.46 -9.82
C THR A 194 -6.36 -27.14 -9.94
N ILE A 195 -7.30 -26.84 -9.04
CA ILE A 195 -8.70 -27.27 -9.20
C ILE A 195 -9.43 -26.17 -9.97
N SER A 196 -9.71 -26.43 -11.26
CA SER A 196 -10.60 -25.61 -12.07
C SER A 196 -12.05 -25.87 -11.68
N PRO A 197 -12.87 -24.85 -11.36
CA PRO A 197 -14.23 -25.06 -10.84
C PRO A 197 -15.28 -25.33 -11.93
N TYR A 198 -14.90 -25.70 -13.15
CA TYR A 198 -15.90 -26.03 -14.18
C TYR A 198 -16.44 -27.45 -13.98
N PRO A 199 -17.77 -27.63 -13.86
CA PRO A 199 -18.35 -28.93 -14.12
C PRO A 199 -18.17 -29.21 -15.62
N THR A 200 -17.51 -30.33 -15.93
CA THR A 200 -17.57 -30.92 -17.26
C THR A 200 -19.05 -31.11 -17.62
N MET A 201 -19.48 -30.50 -18.74
CA MET A 201 -20.74 -30.87 -19.40
C MET A 201 -20.67 -32.33 -19.88
#